data_AF-A0A7R9YY05-F1
#
_entry.id   AF-A0A7R9YY05-F1
#
_cell.length_a   1.000
_cell.length_b   1.000
_cell.length_c   1.000
_cell.angle_alpha   90.00
_cell.angle_beta   90.00
_cell.angle_gamma   90.00
#
_symmetry.space_group_name_H-M   'P 1'
#
loop_
_entity.id
_entity.type
_entity.pdbx_description
1 polymer ?
#
loop_
_entity_poly.entity_id
_entity_poly.type
_entity_poly.pdbx_seq_one_letter_code
_entity_poly.pdbx_strand_id
1 'polypeptide(L)'
;TLSELRSSLVLAEMEREGGVSTHVGPFVDFSDIGTLLTSAGFTLPTVDIDTIKLGYPNAMVLMEHLQRMGEGNACVNRRERVGLDTFLATSCMYDHMYKLQTDDGADDQSIEA
;
A
#
# COMPACT_ATOMS: atom_id res chain seq x y z
N THR A 1 4.83 -1.58 1.34
CA THR A 1 3.95 -1.28 2.50
C THR A 1 2.47 -1.53 2.21
N LEU A 2 1.96 -1.32 0.98
CA LEU A 2 0.57 -1.64 0.61
C LEU A 2 0.35 -3.04 -0.02
N SER A 3 1.23 -4.00 0.25
CA SER A 3 1.15 -5.35 -0.35
C SER A 3 -0.15 -6.06 -0.01
N GLU A 4 -0.70 -5.80 1.17
CA GLU A 4 -1.95 -6.37 1.68
C GLU A 4 -3.15 -5.92 0.85
N LEU A 5 -3.32 -4.60 0.69
CA LEU A 5 -4.38 -4.01 -0.11
C LEU A 5 -4.26 -4.39 -1.59
N ARG A 6 -3.03 -4.43 -2.12
CA ARG A 6 -2.78 -4.87 -3.51
C ARG A 6 -3.28 -6.31 -3.70
N SER A 7 -2.93 -7.20 -2.78
CA SER A 7 -3.30 -8.62 -2.88
C SER A 7 -4.81 -8.83 -2.77
N SER A 8 -5.48 -8.11 -1.88
CA SER A 8 -6.95 -8.18 -1.75
C SER A 8 -7.69 -7.63 -2.96
N LEU A 9 -7.23 -6.52 -3.56
CA LEU A 9 -7.81 -5.97 -4.79
C LEU A 9 -7.66 -6.92 -5.97
N VAL A 10 -6.45 -7.49 -6.14
CA VAL A 10 -6.19 -8.47 -7.21
C VAL A 10 -7.11 -9.69 -7.07
N LEU A 11 -7.27 -10.21 -5.86
CA LEU A 11 -8.14 -11.35 -5.60
C LEU A 11 -9.63 -11.03 -5.85
N ALA A 12 -10.08 -9.86 -5.41
CA ALA A 12 -11.46 -9.42 -5.59
C ALA A 12 -11.82 -9.20 -7.06
N GLU A 13 -10.92 -8.61 -7.84
CA GLU A 13 -11.12 -8.42 -9.27
C GLU A 13 -11.07 -9.73 -10.06
N MET A 14 -10.18 -10.65 -9.68
CA MET A 14 -10.16 -11.99 -10.25
C MET A 14 -11.49 -12.71 -10.03
N GLU A 15 -12.07 -12.65 -8.84
CA GLU A 15 -13.37 -13.28 -8.56
C GLU A 15 -14.54 -12.62 -9.29
N ARG A 16 -14.58 -11.28 -9.35
CA ARG A 16 -15.78 -10.54 -9.79
C ARG A 16 -15.75 -10.16 -11.26
N GLU A 17 -14.59 -9.79 -11.77
CA GLU A 17 -14.44 -9.20 -13.11
C GLU A 17 -13.64 -10.11 -14.07
N GLY A 18 -12.98 -11.16 -13.56
CA GLY A 18 -12.19 -12.09 -14.37
C GLY A 18 -10.92 -11.47 -14.98
N GLY A 19 -10.49 -10.33 -14.45
CA GLY A 19 -9.30 -9.59 -14.87
C GLY A 19 -8.66 -8.88 -13.69
N VAL A 20 -7.53 -8.20 -13.90
CA VAL A 20 -6.81 -7.46 -12.87
C VAL A 20 -6.47 -6.08 -13.38
N SER A 21 -6.73 -5.06 -12.57
CA SER A 21 -6.37 -3.66 -12.79
C SER A 21 -5.31 -3.23 -11.77
N THR A 22 -4.44 -2.31 -12.20
CA THR A 22 -3.45 -1.71 -11.31
C THR A 22 -4.09 -0.59 -10.49
N HIS A 23 -4.26 -0.83 -9.19
CA HIS A 23 -4.80 0.16 -8.24
C HIS A 23 -3.76 0.81 -7.34
N VAL A 24 -2.64 0.11 -7.11
CA VAL A 24 -1.56 0.55 -6.22
C VAL A 24 -0.31 0.75 -7.06
N GLY A 25 0.31 1.91 -6.95
CA GLY A 25 1.52 2.25 -7.70
C GLY A 25 2.71 1.37 -7.31
N PRO A 26 3.75 1.36 -8.14
CA PRO A 26 5.06 0.88 -7.71
C PRO A 26 5.60 1.80 -6.61
N PHE A 27 6.21 1.21 -5.60
CA PHE A 27 6.97 1.96 -4.61
C PHE A 27 8.41 2.09 -5.09
N VAL A 28 9.02 3.24 -4.82
CA VAL A 28 10.44 3.51 -5.11
C VAL A 28 11.30 2.66 -4.17
N ASP A 29 12.32 1.99 -4.71
CA ASP A 29 13.29 1.26 -3.89
C ASP A 29 14.41 2.21 -3.43
N PHE A 30 15.13 1.84 -2.38
CA PHE A 30 16.20 2.68 -1.81
C PHE A 30 17.33 2.92 -2.80
N SER A 31 17.63 1.95 -3.66
CA SER A 31 18.59 2.09 -4.76
C SER A 31 18.18 3.18 -5.75
N ASP A 32 16.87 3.35 -5.98
CA ASP A 32 16.34 4.33 -6.91
C ASP A 32 16.50 5.76 -6.36
N ILE A 33 16.40 5.92 -5.04
CA ILE A 33 16.63 7.22 -4.38
C ILE A 33 18.11 7.61 -4.49
N GLY A 34 19.04 6.68 -4.26
CA GLY A 34 20.47 6.95 -4.37
C GLY A 34 20.89 7.35 -5.79
N THR A 35 20.35 6.67 -6.79
CA THR A 35 20.57 7.03 -8.21
C THR A 35 19.94 8.37 -8.56
N LEU A 36 18.73 8.67 -8.05
CA LEU A 36 18.07 9.96 -8.23
C LEU A 36 18.90 11.12 -7.65
N LEU A 37 19.38 11.00 -6.41
CA LEU A 37 20.21 12.02 -5.76
C LEU A 37 21.55 12.21 -6.50
N THR A 38 22.18 11.14 -6.94
CA THR A 38 23.40 11.21 -7.75
C THR A 38 23.13 11.92 -9.08
N SER A 39 22.01 11.62 -9.74
CA SER A 39 21.61 12.27 -10.99
C SER A 39 21.27 13.76 -10.82
N ALA A 40 20.78 14.15 -9.64
CA ALA A 40 20.50 15.53 -9.27
C ALA A 40 21.77 16.33 -8.89
N GLY A 41 22.95 15.72 -8.92
CA GLY A 41 24.23 16.37 -8.69
C GLY A 41 24.71 16.37 -7.22
N PHE A 42 24.05 15.63 -6.33
CA PHE A 42 24.53 15.46 -4.97
C PHE A 42 25.77 14.57 -4.94
N THR A 43 26.82 15.02 -4.26
CA THR A 43 28.07 14.28 -4.09
C THR A 43 28.09 13.64 -2.71
N LEU A 44 28.27 12.31 -2.64
CA LEU A 44 28.26 11.50 -1.40
C LEU A 44 26.93 11.58 -0.60
N PRO A 45 25.78 11.15 -1.17
CA PRO A 45 24.52 11.12 -0.44
C PRO A 45 24.52 10.03 0.64
N THR A 46 24.20 10.40 1.89
CA THR A 46 23.84 9.46 2.96
C THR A 46 22.33 9.44 3.09
N VAL A 47 21.72 8.26 2.95
CA VAL A 47 20.28 8.07 3.05
C VAL A 47 19.99 7.28 4.33
N ASP A 48 19.12 7.82 5.17
CA ASP A 48 18.64 7.18 6.39
C ASP A 48 17.19 6.71 6.21
N ILE A 49 16.82 5.59 6.83
CA ILE A 49 15.54 4.92 6.59
C ILE A 49 14.91 4.50 7.91
N ASP A 50 13.78 5.12 8.23
CA ASP A 50 12.90 4.71 9.32
C ASP A 50 11.68 3.98 8.77
N THR A 51 11.45 2.75 9.24
CA THR A 51 10.27 1.96 8.86
C THR A 51 9.21 2.02 9.96
N ILE A 52 8.11 2.72 9.69
CA ILE A 52 6.95 2.78 10.59
C ILE A 52 5.87 1.84 10.07
N LYS A 53 5.41 0.91 10.92
CA LYS A 53 4.26 0.05 10.63
C LYS A 53 2.98 0.71 11.14
N LEU A 54 2.07 1.04 10.22
CA LEU A 54 0.77 1.61 10.54
C LEU A 54 -0.31 0.54 10.39
N GLY A 55 -1.08 0.32 11.44
CA GLY A 55 -2.27 -0.53 11.42
C GLY A 55 -3.52 0.29 11.09
N TYR A 56 -4.30 -0.16 10.10
CA TYR A 56 -5.60 0.43 9.77
C TYR A 56 -6.75 -0.44 10.28
N PRO A 57 -7.84 0.15 10.82
CA PRO A 57 -8.97 -0.62 11.35
C PRO A 57 -9.70 -1.47 10.30
N ASN A 58 -9.76 -0.99 9.05
CA ASN A 58 -10.38 -1.68 7.92
C ASN A 58 -9.80 -1.18 6.59
N ALA A 59 -10.08 -1.91 5.51
CA ALA A 59 -9.63 -1.57 4.16
C ALA A 59 -10.18 -0.22 3.66
N MET A 60 -11.39 0.16 4.07
CA MET A 60 -12.07 1.38 3.60
C MET A 60 -11.36 2.64 4.10
N VAL A 61 -10.97 2.67 5.37
CA VAL A 61 -10.20 3.76 5.98
C VAL A 61 -8.83 3.86 5.32
N LEU A 62 -8.17 2.72 5.08
CA LEU A 62 -6.91 2.68 4.34
C LEU A 62 -7.06 3.28 2.94
N MET A 63 -8.06 2.86 2.17
CA MET A 63 -8.32 3.37 0.82
C MET A 63 -8.67 4.87 0.82
N GLU A 64 -9.44 5.35 1.80
CA GLU A 64 -9.74 6.78 1.95
C GLU A 64 -8.45 7.60 2.19
N HIS A 65 -7.58 7.12 3.07
CA HIS A 65 -6.31 7.80 3.35
C HIS A 65 -5.41 7.82 2.11
N LEU A 66 -5.32 6.71 1.38
CA LEU A 66 -4.57 6.64 0.12
C LEU A 66 -5.13 7.57 -0.95
N GLN A 67 -6.46 7.69 -1.04
CA GLN A 67 -7.09 8.63 -1.94
C GLN A 67 -6.70 10.08 -1.59
N ARG A 68 -6.65 10.42 -0.29
CA ARG A 68 -6.21 11.74 0.18
C ARG A 68 -4.71 11.98 -0.07
N MET A 69 -3.89 10.93 -0.07
CA MET A 69 -2.47 10.99 -0.42
C MET A 69 -2.23 11.10 -1.94
N GLY A 70 -3.28 10.93 -2.76
CA GLY A 70 -3.19 11.03 -4.22
C GLY A 70 -2.81 9.72 -4.93
N GLU A 71 -2.71 8.61 -4.21
CA GLU A 71 -2.29 7.31 -4.76
C GLU A 71 -3.22 6.82 -5.86
N GLY A 72 -4.53 7.09 -5.74
CA GLY A 72 -5.53 6.73 -6.75
C GLY A 72 -5.32 7.38 -8.13
N ASN A 73 -4.53 8.47 -8.22
CA ASN A 73 -4.22 9.15 -9.47
C ASN A 73 -2.80 8.86 -9.99
N ALA A 74 -1.96 8.13 -9.24
CA ALA A 74 -0.56 7.90 -9.60
C ALA A 74 -0.40 6.89 -10.75
N CYS A 75 -1.37 6.00 -10.97
CA CYS A 75 -1.28 4.95 -11.98
C CYS A 75 -1.81 5.40 -13.35
N VAL A 76 -0.93 5.45 -14.36
CA VAL A 76 -1.26 5.83 -15.74
C VAL A 76 -2.19 4.82 -16.42
N ASN A 77 -2.01 3.52 -16.14
CA ASN A 77 -2.81 2.44 -16.72
C ASN A 77 -3.98 2.01 -15.81
N ARG A 78 -4.44 2.90 -14.93
CA ARG A 78 -5.55 2.61 -14.01
C ARG A 78 -6.87 2.54 -14.76
N ARG A 79 -7.76 1.67 -14.30
CA ARG A 79 -9.17 1.71 -14.72
C ARG A 79 -9.85 2.93 -14.10
N GLU A 80 -10.64 3.66 -14.89
CA GLU A 80 -11.31 4.88 -14.40
C GLU A 80 -12.40 4.59 -13.36
N ARG A 81 -13.04 3.42 -13.43
CA ARG A 81 -14.16 3.05 -12.55
C ARG A 81 -14.05 1.59 -12.17
N VAL A 82 -14.23 1.33 -10.87
CA VAL A 82 -14.34 -0.02 -10.28
C VAL A 82 -15.77 -0.18 -9.78
N GLY A 83 -16.32 -1.39 -9.90
CA GLY A 83 -17.65 -1.69 -9.37
C GLY A 83 -17.70 -1.58 -7.85
N LEU A 84 -18.84 -1.16 -7.30
CA LEU A 84 -19.07 -1.15 -5.85
C LEU A 84 -18.91 -2.57 -5.27
N ASP A 85 -19.35 -3.59 -6.01
CA ASP A 85 -19.24 -5.00 -5.63
C ASP A 85 -17.77 -5.43 -5.46
N THR A 86 -16.89 -4.97 -6.35
CA THR A 86 -15.44 -5.25 -6.29
C THR A 86 -14.80 -4.61 -5.06
N PHE A 87 -15.17 -3.36 -4.74
CA PHE A 87 -14.70 -2.69 -3.52
C PHE A 87 -15.19 -3.38 -2.25
N LEU A 88 -16.45 -3.80 -2.22
CA LEU A 88 -17.01 -4.51 -1.07
C LEU A 88 -16.35 -5.88 -0.88
N ALA A 89 -16.13 -6.61 -1.97
CA ALA A 89 -15.40 -7.87 -1.96
C ALA A 89 -13.95 -7.67 -1.45
N THR A 90 -13.28 -6.61 -1.91
CA THR A 90 -11.93 -6.25 -1.45
C THR A 90 -11.90 -6.01 0.05
N SER A 91 -12.86 -5.25 0.61
CA SER A 91 -12.94 -5.00 2.04
C SER A 91 -13.12 -6.29 2.83
N CYS A 92 -13.98 -7.19 2.35
CA CYS A 92 -14.23 -8.48 2.99
C CYS A 92 -12.98 -9.39 2.95
N MET A 93 -12.30 -9.44 1.80
CA MET A 93 -11.06 -10.21 1.62
C MET A 93 -9.91 -9.67 2.47
N TYR A 94 -9.77 -8.35 2.54
CA TYR A 94 -8.77 -7.70 3.38
C TYR A 94 -9.01 -8.00 4.86
N ASP A 95 -10.24 -7.85 5.34
CA ASP A 95 -10.61 -8.16 6.72
C ASP A 95 -10.49 -9.66 7.02
N HIS A 96 -10.60 -10.55 6.02
CA HIS A 96 -10.40 -11.98 6.23
C HIS A 96 -8.91 -12.34 6.35
N MET A 97 -8.06 -11.75 5.50
CA MET A 97 -6.63 -12.10 5.41
C MET A 97 -5.73 -11.32 6.37
N TYR A 98 -6.07 -10.07 6.66
CA TYR A 98 -5.18 -9.10 7.31
C TYR A 98 -5.82 -8.40 8.51
N LYS A 99 -6.88 -8.97 9.09
CA LYS A 99 -7.44 -8.43 10.33
C LYS A 99 -6.32 -8.32 11.36
N LEU A 100 -6.08 -7.11 11.85
CA LEU A 100 -5.28 -6.92 13.04
C LEU A 100 -5.97 -7.73 14.15
N GLN A 101 -5.33 -8.83 14.56
CA GLN A 101 -5.60 -9.38 15.88
C GLN A 101 -5.14 -8.28 16.82
N THR A 102 -6.09 -7.60 17.46
CA THR A 102 -5.77 -6.81 18.64
C THR A 102 -5.30 -7.80 19.68
N ASP A 103 -4.01 -8.12 19.65
CA ASP A 103 -3.37 -8.77 20.77
C ASP A 103 -3.33 -7.70 21.87
N ASP A 104 -4.20 -7.87 22.86
CA ASP A 104 -4.15 -7.14 24.11
C ASP A 104 -2.82 -7.51 24.82
N GLY A 105 -1.72 -6.85 24.47
CA GLY A 105 -0.47 -6.92 25.24
C GLY A 105 0.81 -6.83 24.42
N ALA A 106 1.58 -5.78 24.71
CA ALA A 106 3.04 -5.68 24.64
C ALA A 106 3.75 -6.11 23.34
N ASP A 107 4.26 -5.11 22.61
CA ASP A 107 5.71 -5.07 22.36
C ASP A 107 6.18 -3.63 22.09
N ASP A 108 6.58 -2.99 23.18
CA ASP A 108 7.69 -2.06 23.21
C ASP A 108 8.98 -2.88 23.00
N GLN A 109 9.38 -3.03 21.74
CA GLN A 109 10.68 -3.54 21.27
C GLN A 109 10.70 -3.26 19.76
N SER A 110 11.55 -2.42 19.17
CA SER A 110 12.89 -1.99 19.54
C SER A 110 13.21 -0.71 18.76
N ILE A 111 13.52 0.36 19.47
CA ILE A 111 14.49 1.35 18.98
C ILE A 111 15.84 0.64 19.07
N GLU A 112 16.41 0.27 17.93
CA GLU A 112 17.86 0.15 17.81
C GLU A 112 18.35 1.29 16.93
N ALA A 113 19.45 1.88 17.40
CA ALA A 113 20.07 3.13 16.95
C ALA A 113 20.67 3.09 15.54
#